data_AF-A0A060HSF7-F1
#
_entry.id   AF-A0A060HSF7-F1
#
_cell.length_a   1.000
_cell.length_b   1.000
_cell.length_c   1.000
_cell.angle_alpha   90.00
_cell.angle_beta   90.00
_cell.angle_gamma   90.00
#
_symmetry.space_group_name_H-M   'P 1'
#
loop_
_entity.id
_entity.type
_entity.pdbx_description
1 polymer ?
#
loop_
_entity_poly.entity_id
_entity_poly.type
_entity_poly.pdbx_seq_one_letter_code
_entity_poly.pdbx_strand_id
1 'polypeptide(L)'
;MGQGARATILTPALCRAARGLLDWTQADLADRAAVSRSTIRDYEGRHHDIHRATEAQLRLAFEEGGVRFVEIEGAGTGLCLPDRQD
;
A
#
# COMPACT_ATOMS: atom_id res chain seq x y z
N MET A 1 29.27 -5.41 -5.59
CA MET A 1 28.73 -5.56 -4.22
C MET A 1 27.26 -5.18 -4.25
N GLY A 2 26.40 -6.07 -3.75
CA GLY A 2 25.00 -6.21 -4.17
C GLY A 2 24.13 -4.98 -3.98
N GLN A 3 23.50 -4.53 -5.06
CA GLN A 3 22.26 -3.76 -5.00
C GLN A 3 21.20 -4.74 -4.50
N GLY A 4 21.04 -4.81 -3.17
CA GLY A 4 19.98 -5.58 -2.52
C GLY A 4 18.66 -5.26 -3.20
N ALA A 5 17.93 -6.29 -3.61
CA ALA A 5 16.63 -6.17 -4.22
C ALA A 5 15.82 -5.10 -3.47
N ARG A 6 15.48 -4.00 -4.15
CA ARG A 6 14.68 -2.93 -3.56
C ARG A 6 13.36 -3.57 -3.13
N ALA A 7 13.25 -3.89 -1.84
CA ALA A 7 12.13 -4.61 -1.27
C ALA A 7 10.85 -3.91 -1.71
N THR A 8 9.91 -4.69 -2.25
CA THR A 8 8.56 -4.20 -2.57
C THR A 8 8.02 -3.52 -1.32
N ILE A 9 7.80 -2.21 -1.38
CA ILE A 9 7.52 -1.37 -0.21
C ILE A 9 6.07 -1.61 0.22
N LEU A 10 5.19 -1.87 -0.75
CA LEU A 10 3.84 -2.30 -0.48
C LEU A 10 3.79 -3.83 -0.59
N THR A 11 3.58 -4.51 0.53
CA THR A 11 3.23 -5.93 0.52
C THR A 11 1.70 -6.08 0.51
N PRO A 12 1.14 -7.24 0.11
CA PRO A 12 -0.30 -7.50 0.21
C PRO A 12 -0.87 -7.28 1.62
N ALA A 13 -0.07 -7.57 2.65
CA ALA A 13 -0.47 -7.32 4.05
C ALA A 13 -0.52 -5.83 4.37
N LEU A 14 0.50 -5.05 3.95
CA LEU A 14 0.51 -3.59 4.13
C LEU A 14 -0.61 -2.91 3.34
N CYS A 15 -0.95 -3.42 2.15
CA CYS A 15 -2.09 -2.92 1.38
C CYS A 15 -3.42 -3.06 2.15
N ARG A 16 -3.69 -4.25 2.69
CA ARG A 16 -4.88 -4.46 3.54
C ARG A 16 -4.87 -3.62 4.81
N ALA A 17 -3.72 -3.50 5.46
CA ALA A 17 -3.56 -2.70 6.67
C ALA A 17 -3.82 -1.20 6.40
N ALA A 18 -3.26 -0.66 5.30
CA ALA A 18 -3.47 0.73 4.90
C ALA A 18 -4.95 1.01 4.60
N ARG A 19 -5.64 0.10 3.91
CA ARG A 19 -7.10 0.22 3.75
C ARG A 19 -7.84 0.18 5.08
N GLY A 20 -7.44 -0.71 5.99
CA GLY A 20 -8.04 -0.80 7.33
C GLY A 20 -7.89 0.50 8.13
N LEU A 21 -6.74 1.18 8.02
CA LEU A 21 -6.52 2.49 8.65
C LEU A 21 -7.44 3.58 8.08
N LEU A 22 -7.78 3.50 6.79
CA LEU A 22 -8.61 4.49 6.10
C LEU A 22 -10.09 4.11 6.02
N ASP A 23 -10.49 2.96 6.59
CA ASP A 23 -11.80 2.35 6.42
C ASP A 23 -12.23 2.21 4.93
N TRP A 24 -11.25 1.86 4.06
CA TRP A 24 -11.49 1.70 2.63
C TRP A 24 -11.84 0.26 2.24
N THR A 25 -12.87 0.12 1.42
CA THR A 25 -13.14 -1.12 0.71
C THR A 25 -12.11 -1.36 -0.42
N GLN A 26 -12.12 -2.56 -1.03
CA GLN A 26 -11.32 -2.80 -2.24
C GLN A 26 -11.77 -1.92 -3.43
N ALA A 27 -13.05 -1.55 -3.49
CA ALA A 27 -13.57 -0.65 -4.51
C ALA A 27 -13.05 0.78 -4.30
N ASP A 28 -13.06 1.26 -3.05
CA ASP A 28 -12.52 2.57 -2.68
C ASP A 28 -11.07 2.77 -3.10
N LEU A 29 -10.22 1.76 -2.86
CA LEU A 29 -8.82 1.79 -3.28
C LEU A 29 -8.68 1.73 -4.80
N ALA A 30 -9.47 0.89 -5.47
CA ALA A 30 -9.46 0.77 -6.92
C ALA A 30 -9.78 2.11 -7.60
N ASP A 31 -10.83 2.79 -7.14
CA ASP A 31 -11.26 4.08 -7.67
C ASP A 31 -10.21 5.16 -7.45
N ARG A 32 -9.63 5.23 -6.23
CA ARG A 32 -8.62 6.25 -5.87
C ARG A 32 -7.27 6.03 -6.54
N ALA A 33 -6.87 4.79 -6.76
CA ALA A 33 -5.61 4.46 -7.43
C ALA A 33 -5.74 4.34 -8.96
N ALA A 34 -6.95 4.53 -9.51
CA ALA A 34 -7.26 4.36 -10.93
C ALA A 34 -6.83 2.97 -11.48
N VAL A 35 -7.18 1.91 -10.77
CA VAL A 35 -6.92 0.51 -11.16
C VAL A 35 -8.18 -0.33 -11.04
N SER A 36 -8.18 -1.54 -11.62
CA SER A 36 -9.35 -2.41 -11.50
C SER A 36 -9.49 -3.01 -10.09
N ARG A 37 -10.73 -3.18 -9.61
CA ARG A 37 -11.01 -3.89 -8.34
C ARG A 37 -10.46 -5.33 -8.34
N SER A 38 -10.49 -6.01 -9.49
CA SER A 38 -9.88 -7.34 -9.65
C SER A 38 -8.38 -7.32 -9.39
N THR A 39 -7.66 -6.29 -9.87
CA THR A 39 -6.23 -6.11 -9.60
C THR A 39 -5.97 -6.00 -8.09
N ILE A 40 -6.78 -5.23 -7.37
CA ILE A 40 -6.67 -5.12 -5.91
C ILE A 40 -6.91 -6.46 -5.23
N ARG A 41 -8.02 -7.14 -5.57
CA ARG A 41 -8.39 -8.42 -4.99
C ARG A 41 -7.29 -9.47 -5.19
N ASP A 42 -6.78 -9.59 -6.41
CA ASP A 42 -5.81 -10.63 -6.76
C ASP A 42 -4.45 -10.37 -6.09
N TYR A 43 -4.04 -9.09 -6.04
CA TYR A 43 -2.84 -8.68 -5.32
C TYR A 43 -2.94 -8.94 -3.81
N GLU A 44 -4.04 -8.53 -3.17
CA GLU A 44 -4.24 -8.77 -1.74
C GLU A 44 -4.36 -10.26 -1.39
N GLY A 45 -4.95 -11.05 -2.29
CA GLY A 45 -5.05 -12.50 -2.18
C GLY A 45 -3.73 -13.25 -2.40
N ARG A 46 -2.63 -12.54 -2.71
CA ARG A 46 -1.32 -13.13 -3.09
C ARG A 46 -1.39 -14.03 -4.32
N HIS A 47 -2.34 -13.79 -5.22
CA HIS A 47 -2.46 -14.57 -6.46
C HIS A 47 -1.46 -14.12 -7.52
N HIS A 48 -1.10 -12.83 -7.55
CA HIS A 48 -0.13 -12.26 -8.48
C HIS A 48 0.65 -11.10 -7.86
N ASP A 49 1.93 -10.99 -8.22
CA ASP A 49 2.69 -9.76 -8.03
C ASP A 49 2.16 -8.67 -8.97
N ILE A 50 2.16 -7.42 -8.51
CA ILE A 50 1.79 -6.26 -9.33
C ILE A 50 3.02 -5.61 -9.94
N HIS A 51 2.83 -4.94 -11.08
CA HIS A 51 3.87 -4.12 -11.68
C HIS A 51 4.24 -2.95 -10.76
N ARG A 52 5.51 -2.51 -10.84
CA ARG A 52 6.00 -1.35 -10.06
C ARG A 52 5.16 -0.08 -10.25
N ALA A 53 4.60 0.13 -11.44
CA ALA A 53 3.72 1.26 -11.72
C ALA A 53 2.42 1.18 -10.88
N THR A 54 1.78 0.01 -10.86
CA THR A 54 0.59 -0.26 -10.05
C THR A 54 0.92 -0.11 -8.55
N GLU A 55 2.05 -0.65 -8.08
CA GLU A 55 2.49 -0.49 -6.69
C GLU A 55 2.60 0.98 -6.30
N ALA A 56 3.19 1.81 -7.17
CA ALA A 56 3.31 3.25 -6.96
C ALA A 56 1.95 3.96 -6.92
N GLN A 57 1.00 3.58 -7.79
CA GLN A 57 -0.36 4.12 -7.78
C GLN A 57 -1.09 3.80 -6.47
N LEU A 58 -1.02 2.55 -6.00
CA LEU A 58 -1.64 2.15 -4.74
C LEU A 58 -1.04 2.92 -3.56
N ARG A 59 0.30 3.00 -3.51
CA ARG A 59 1.00 3.73 -2.45
C ARG A 59 0.59 5.21 -2.44
N LEU A 60 0.58 5.86 -3.59
CA LEU A 60 0.20 7.27 -3.72
C LEU A 60 -1.23 7.49 -3.21
N ALA A 61 -2.19 6.66 -3.63
CA ALA A 61 -3.58 6.76 -3.18
C ALA A 61 -3.68 6.68 -1.64
N PHE A 62 -2.94 5.77 -1.00
CA PHE A 62 -2.90 5.70 0.46
C PHE A 62 -2.27 6.94 1.11
N GLU A 63 -1.18 7.45 0.54
CA GLU A 63 -0.50 8.65 1.03
C GLU A 63 -1.39 9.90 0.94
N GLU A 64 -2.15 10.03 -0.14
CA GLU A 64 -3.19 11.06 -0.34
C GLU A 64 -4.37 10.88 0.62
N GLY A 65 -4.74 9.63 0.93
CA GLY A 65 -5.71 9.29 1.97
C GLY A 65 -5.23 9.62 3.39
N GLY A 66 -3.95 9.96 3.56
CA GLY A 66 -3.36 10.35 4.85
C GLY A 66 -2.50 9.28 5.50
N VAL A 67 -2.39 8.07 4.94
CA VAL A 67 -1.46 7.06 5.46
C VAL A 67 -0.02 7.53 5.25
N ARG A 68 0.87 7.18 6.17
CA ARG A 68 2.31 7.34 6.04
C ARG A 68 2.96 5.96 6.14
N PHE A 69 3.83 5.66 5.19
CA PHE A 69 4.68 4.47 5.22
C PHE A 69 6.02 4.87 5.84
N VAL A 70 6.39 4.20 6.92
CA VAL A 70 7.59 4.51 7.70
C VAL A 70 8.51 3.30 7.67
N GLU A 71 9.77 3.50 7.29
CA GLU A 71 10.77 2.45 7.41
C GLU A 71 11.28 2.39 8.85
N ILE A 72 11.15 1.23 9.48
CA ILE A 72 11.54 0.99 10.87
C ILE A 72 12.78 0.10 10.86
N GLU A 73 13.89 0.64 11.36
CA GLU A 73 15.17 -0.07 11.43
C GLU A 73 15.00 -1.40 12.18
N GLY A 74 15.40 -2.50 11.54
CA GLY A 74 15.30 -3.85 12.09
C GLY A 74 13.90 -4.48 12.08
N ALA A 75 12.85 -3.77 11.66
CA ALA A 75 11.47 -4.27 11.62
C ALA A 75 10.78 -4.17 10.24
N GLY A 76 11.33 -3.37 9.32
CA GLY A 76 10.78 -3.16 7.98
C GLY A 76 9.75 -2.03 7.93
N THR A 77 8.81 -2.07 6.99
CA THR A 77 7.87 -0.97 6.77
C THR A 77 6.64 -1.04 7.69
N GLY A 78 6.39 0.03 8.45
CA GLY A 78 5.18 0.27 9.23
C GLY A 78 4.24 1.29 8.58
N LEU A 79 3.01 1.37 9.09
CA LEU A 79 1.98 2.33 8.66
C LEU A 79 1.49 3.15 9.84
N CYS A 80 1.28 4.45 9.65
CA CYS A 80 0.62 5.29 10.63
C CYS A 80 -0.29 6.32 9.95
N LEU A 81 -1.23 6.86 10.73
CA LEU A 81 -1.95 8.09 10.41
C LEU A 81 -1.26 9.25 11.15
N PRO A 82 -1.17 10.44 10.55
CA PRO A 82 -0.67 11.62 11.26
C PRO A 82 -1.55 11.92 12.47
N ASP A 83 -0.95 12.52 13.50
CA ASP A 83 -1.69 13.00 14.65
C ASP A 83 -2.74 14.02 14.19
N ARG A 84 -3.96 13.90 14.71
CA ARG A 84 -5.08 14.77 14.36
C ARG A 84 -4.86 16.09 15.09
N GLN A 85 -4.17 17.01 14.44
CA GLN A 85 -4.14 18.40 14.86
C GLN A 85 -5.55 18.97 14.61
N ASP A 86 -6.38 19.02 15.66
CA ASP A 86 -7.55 19.93 15.71
C ASP A 86 -7.09 21.38 15.63
#